data_AF-E1ZHK4-F1
#
_entry.id   AF-E1ZHK4-F1
#
_cell.length_a   1.000
_cell.length_b   1.000
_cell.length_c   1.000
_cell.angle_alpha   90.00
_cell.angle_beta   90.00
_cell.angle_gamma   90.00
#
_symmetry.space_group_name_H-M   'P 1'
#
loop_
_entity.id
_entity.type
_entity.pdbx_description
1 polymer ?
#
loop_
_entity_poly.entity_id
_entity_poly.type
_entity_poly.pdbx_seq_one_letter_code
_entity_poly.pdbx_strand_id
1 'polypeptide(L)'
;MIPGARMLLQAVRGSCALHGLHSPLRSAARTVASRCSQRVPRAAAAYTESYRVLQQDLADMDELLQAPRIKRAMARKQLELLAADAALLAFDVVAPQQYAALVAAQKELVAAQKELAAAQTGEAAQKDAAAQTGEAALVAAQKELVAAQKELVAAQKELAAAQTGEAAQKDAALVAAQKELAAAQTGEAAQKDAAVAAQEDLVAAQKELAASQKDVELAQMDAKILALDMKARAPSLVYDYLYSHGMLNACGLFEFAEYRLFAPLTIRPKRDRLSKWQELAGGRHPNLQACILAANPSWEADSIPARAVQLYSKLSAPGRPCDTWTYERRVLLVEGPLSREDMRFLKCVADEVHCRCELRYKVPPPAITQGERLADGAEGQPPAAADGAEGQ
;
A
#
# COMPACT_ATOMS: atom_id res chain seq x y z
N MET A 1 31.82 120.70 35.93
CA MET A 1 30.75 121.68 36.23
C MET A 1 30.51 121.60 37.73
N ILE A 2 31.04 122.54 38.54
CA ILE A 2 30.39 123.76 39.10
C ILE A 2 29.89 123.48 40.56
N PRO A 3 30.15 124.33 41.58
CA PRO A 3 31.45 124.51 42.26
C PRO A 3 31.30 124.70 43.80
N GLY A 4 32.38 124.94 44.55
CA GLY A 4 32.44 126.26 45.22
C GLY A 4 33.40 126.33 46.41
N ALA A 5 34.69 126.46 46.10
CA ALA A 5 35.69 127.04 46.99
C ALA A 5 35.90 128.53 46.63
N ARG A 6 36.38 129.31 47.61
CA ARG A 6 36.90 130.70 47.57
C ARG A 6 35.90 131.85 47.63
N MET A 7 36.06 132.70 48.66
CA MET A 7 36.83 133.96 48.63
C MET A 7 37.00 134.46 50.07
N LEU A 8 38.22 134.57 50.62
CA LEU A 8 39.14 135.72 50.53
C LEU A 8 38.51 137.08 50.91
N LEU A 9 38.86 137.52 52.13
CA LEU A 9 39.44 138.82 52.48
C LEU A 9 38.92 140.11 51.81
N GLN A 10 38.59 141.05 52.70
CA GLN A 10 38.80 142.51 52.59
C GLN A 10 37.79 143.36 51.81
N ALA A 11 37.20 144.31 52.55
CA ALA A 11 37.41 145.76 52.37
C ALA A 11 36.13 146.61 52.22
N VAL A 12 35.95 147.48 53.22
CA VAL A 12 35.89 148.94 53.07
C VAL A 12 34.55 149.57 52.66
N ARG A 13 34.12 150.45 53.58
CA ARG A 13 33.34 151.68 53.40
C ARG A 13 31.90 151.55 52.87
N GLY A 14 31.02 152.16 53.68
CA GLY A 14 30.49 153.43 53.22
C GLY A 14 28.97 153.51 53.22
N SER A 15 28.49 154.24 54.23
CA SER A 15 27.76 155.47 53.98
C SER A 15 26.36 155.40 53.36
N CYS A 16 25.45 155.84 54.23
CA CYS A 16 24.59 156.99 53.99
C CYS A 16 23.16 156.73 53.49
N ALA A 17 22.27 157.37 54.25
CA ALA A 17 21.21 158.26 53.75
C ALA A 17 19.93 157.58 53.25
N LEU A 18 18.72 158.07 53.51
CA LEU A 18 18.23 159.31 54.11
C LEU A 18 16.72 159.09 54.39
N HIS A 19 16.24 159.80 55.42
CA HIS A 19 14.92 160.46 55.56
C HIS A 19 13.63 159.61 55.50
N GLY A 20 12.70 159.70 56.47
CA GLY A 20 11.98 160.91 56.92
C GLY A 20 10.63 160.95 56.18
N LEU A 21 9.44 161.19 56.70
CA LEU A 21 8.85 161.81 57.90
C LEU A 21 7.50 161.08 58.14
N HIS A 22 6.83 161.04 59.29
CA HIS A 22 6.17 162.19 59.92
C HIS A 22 5.64 161.81 61.32
N SER A 23 5.83 162.75 62.24
CA SER A 23 5.28 162.95 63.60
C SER A 23 3.73 163.12 63.60
N PRO A 24 2.99 163.16 64.75
CA PRO A 24 3.42 163.55 66.11
C PRO A 24 2.84 162.75 67.31
N LEU A 25 3.59 162.73 68.42
CA LEU A 25 3.21 162.59 69.85
C LEU A 25 4.56 162.33 70.59
N ARG A 26 5.37 163.29 71.07
CA ARG A 26 5.14 164.54 71.81
C ARG A 26 4.20 164.38 73.02
N SER A 27 4.61 163.62 74.04
CA SER A 27 4.27 163.94 75.46
C SER A 27 5.07 163.15 76.52
N ALA A 28 6.33 162.77 76.26
CA ALA A 28 7.23 162.27 77.32
C ALA A 28 8.68 162.76 77.11
N ALA A 29 8.82 163.98 76.62
CA ALA A 29 9.91 164.85 77.06
C ALA A 29 9.65 165.23 78.52
N ARG A 30 10.73 165.37 79.30
CA ARG A 30 10.81 165.95 80.66
C ARG A 30 10.71 164.97 81.82
N THR A 31 11.68 164.07 81.92
CA THR A 31 12.39 163.87 83.20
C THR A 31 13.78 163.30 82.90
N VAL A 32 14.85 163.97 83.34
CA VAL A 32 16.26 163.52 83.29
C VAL A 32 17.01 163.70 81.94
N ALA A 33 16.76 164.79 81.20
CA ALA A 33 17.65 165.94 81.27
C ALA A 33 17.70 166.54 82.70
N SER A 34 18.65 166.09 83.53
CA SER A 34 18.96 166.69 84.84
C SER A 34 20.33 166.24 85.42
N ARG A 35 21.21 165.65 84.63
CA ARG A 35 22.64 165.47 84.94
C ARG A 35 23.39 165.57 83.62
N CYS A 36 23.51 166.76 83.02
CA CYS A 36 24.33 167.84 83.56
C CYS A 36 25.67 167.25 84.02
N SER A 37 26.68 167.37 83.15
CA SER A 37 27.51 168.57 83.24
C SER A 37 28.18 168.62 84.62
N GLN A 38 29.07 167.65 84.83
CA GLN A 38 30.21 167.77 85.74
C GLN A 38 31.14 166.58 85.48
N ARG A 39 32.15 166.84 84.65
CA ARG A 39 33.54 166.38 84.71
C ARG A 39 34.01 165.71 83.41
N VAL A 40 34.93 166.19 82.56
CA VAL A 40 35.95 167.27 82.55
C VAL A 40 36.54 167.60 83.94
N PRO A 41 37.76 167.20 84.35
CA PRO A 41 38.81 166.41 83.71
C PRO A 41 39.56 165.55 84.76
N ARG A 42 39.22 164.28 85.00
CA ARG A 42 39.93 163.47 86.02
C ARG A 42 39.89 161.97 85.72
N ALA A 43 40.64 161.53 84.72
CA ALA A 43 41.09 160.12 84.63
C ALA A 43 42.24 159.91 83.64
N ALA A 44 42.80 160.98 83.05
CA ALA A 44 44.16 160.94 82.47
C ALA A 44 45.25 160.63 83.51
N ALA A 45 44.90 160.54 84.80
CA ALA A 45 45.76 160.07 85.89
C ALA A 45 45.40 158.65 86.41
N ALA A 46 44.33 158.02 85.89
CA ALA A 46 44.00 156.62 86.21
C ALA A 46 44.51 155.65 85.12
N TYR A 47 44.83 156.16 83.94
CA TYR A 47 45.36 155.38 82.81
C TYR A 47 46.85 155.03 82.95
N THR A 48 47.60 155.75 83.80
CA THR A 48 49.00 155.42 84.14
C THR A 48 49.12 154.46 85.31
N GLU A 49 48.21 154.50 86.28
CA GLU A 49 48.22 153.57 87.42
C GLU A 49 47.67 152.19 87.04
N SER A 50 46.69 152.13 86.14
CA SER A 50 46.18 150.85 85.62
C SER A 50 47.20 150.12 84.73
N TYR A 51 48.16 150.83 84.11
CA TYR A 51 49.25 150.21 83.34
C TYR A 51 50.41 149.75 84.24
N ARG A 52 50.60 150.38 85.41
CA ARG A 52 51.56 149.92 86.42
C ARG A 52 51.05 148.70 87.17
N VAL A 53 49.75 148.64 87.47
CA VAL A 53 49.09 147.43 87.99
C VAL A 53 49.10 146.32 86.94
N LEU A 54 48.89 146.59 85.65
CA LEU A 54 49.07 145.58 84.59
C LEU A 54 50.53 145.14 84.37
N GLN A 55 51.53 146.00 84.62
CA GLN A 55 52.94 145.60 84.58
C GLN A 55 53.37 144.83 85.83
N GLN A 56 52.75 145.09 86.98
CA GLN A 56 52.97 144.33 88.21
C GLN A 56 52.24 142.97 88.15
N ASP A 57 51.05 142.92 87.54
CA ASP A 57 50.32 141.67 87.25
C ASP A 57 50.99 140.82 86.15
N LEU A 58 51.72 141.42 85.19
CA LEU A 58 52.54 140.67 84.24
C LEU A 58 53.87 140.17 84.83
N ALA A 59 54.43 140.85 85.83
CA ALA A 59 55.59 140.37 86.58
C ALA A 59 55.20 139.27 87.59
N ASP A 60 54.05 139.39 88.25
CA ASP A 60 53.51 138.38 89.17
C ASP A 60 52.97 137.13 88.44
N MET A 61 52.54 137.25 87.17
CA MET A 61 52.17 136.10 86.33
C MET A 61 53.37 135.26 85.86
N ASP A 62 54.55 135.87 85.69
CA ASP A 62 55.77 135.12 85.35
C ASP A 62 56.32 134.35 86.57
N GLU A 63 56.03 134.83 87.78
CA GLU A 63 56.35 134.13 89.03
C GLU A 63 55.32 133.02 89.39
N LEU A 64 54.05 133.15 88.96
CA LEU A 64 53.06 132.07 89.02
C LEU A 64 53.27 130.97 87.96
N LEU A 65 54.01 131.27 86.88
CA LEU A 65 54.48 130.32 85.87
C LEU A 65 55.64 129.42 86.35
N GLN A 66 56.22 129.69 87.53
CA GLN A 66 57.29 128.88 88.13
C GLN A 66 56.87 127.96 89.29
N ALA A 67 55.57 127.87 89.61
CA ALA A 67 55.07 126.92 90.62
C ALA A 67 54.83 125.49 90.03
N PRO A 68 55.46 124.42 90.56
CA PRO A 68 55.37 123.05 90.01
C PRO A 68 53.98 122.38 90.09
N ARG A 69 52.96 123.06 90.62
CA ARG A 69 51.60 122.53 90.76
C ARG A 69 50.70 122.78 89.54
N ILE A 70 50.95 123.83 88.76
CA ILE A 70 50.07 124.19 87.62
C ILE A 70 50.35 123.35 86.36
N LYS A 71 51.61 122.97 86.10
CA LYS A 71 51.97 122.05 84.99
C LYS A 71 51.30 120.68 85.09
N ARG A 72 51.07 120.16 86.30
CA ARG A 72 50.39 118.86 86.51
C ARG A 72 48.89 118.92 86.22
N ALA A 73 48.24 120.06 86.47
CA ALA A 73 46.82 120.24 86.18
C ALA A 73 46.55 120.32 84.66
N MET A 74 47.45 120.94 83.90
CA MET A 74 47.34 121.03 82.44
C MET A 74 47.61 119.67 81.75
N ALA A 75 48.55 118.88 82.26
CA ALA A 75 48.83 117.53 81.76
C ALA A 75 47.65 116.55 81.97
N ARG A 76 46.89 116.68 83.08
CA ARG A 76 45.68 115.86 83.31
C ARG A 76 44.57 116.15 82.29
N LYS A 77 44.35 117.43 81.96
CA LYS A 77 43.34 117.81 80.96
C LYS A 77 43.69 117.39 79.53
N GLN A 78 44.97 117.37 79.18
CA GLN A 78 45.39 116.86 77.86
C GLN A 78 45.21 115.34 77.72
N LEU A 79 45.27 114.58 78.81
CA LEU A 79 45.03 113.14 78.78
C LEU A 79 43.53 112.78 78.61
N GLU A 80 42.62 113.55 79.24
CA GLU A 80 41.18 113.35 79.07
C GLU A 80 40.70 113.63 77.64
N LEU A 81 41.27 114.62 76.96
CA LEU A 81 40.92 114.89 75.57
C LEU A 81 41.38 113.79 74.61
N LEU A 82 42.57 113.21 74.83
CA LEU A 82 43.07 112.10 74.02
C LEU A 82 42.28 110.80 74.24
N ALA A 83 41.72 110.59 75.44
CA ALA A 83 40.86 109.44 75.73
C ALA A 83 39.48 109.56 75.06
N ALA A 84 38.96 110.78 74.90
CA ALA A 84 37.68 111.02 74.21
C ALA A 84 37.78 110.82 72.68
N ASP A 85 38.88 111.23 72.04
CA ASP A 85 39.09 111.03 70.60
C ASP A 85 39.31 109.55 70.22
N ALA A 86 39.92 108.76 71.10
CA ALA A 86 40.10 107.32 70.88
C ALA A 86 38.78 106.51 70.89
N ALA A 87 37.77 106.97 71.63
CA ALA A 87 36.47 106.30 71.71
C ALA A 87 35.59 106.55 70.46
N LEU A 88 35.73 107.70 69.81
CA LEU A 88 35.00 108.05 68.59
C LEU A 88 35.54 107.31 67.35
N LEU A 89 36.86 107.12 67.25
CA LEU A 89 37.47 106.35 66.15
C LEU A 89 37.17 104.84 66.18
N ALA A 90 36.80 104.28 67.33
CA ALA A 90 36.42 102.87 67.45
C ALA A 90 35.02 102.57 66.88
N PHE A 91 34.12 103.56 66.82
CA PHE A 91 32.74 103.36 66.32
C PHE A 91 32.65 103.41 64.78
N ASP A 92 33.49 104.22 64.12
CA ASP A 92 33.49 104.39 62.66
C ASP A 92 34.10 103.22 61.88
N VAL A 93 34.86 102.32 62.52
CA VAL A 93 35.50 101.17 61.86
C VAL A 93 34.67 99.88 61.95
N VAL A 94 33.85 99.71 62.99
CA VAL A 94 33.15 98.43 63.25
C VAL A 94 31.81 98.33 62.51
N ALA A 95 31.11 99.44 62.28
CA ALA A 95 29.82 99.46 61.57
C ALA A 95 29.85 99.02 60.09
N PRO A 96 30.84 99.43 59.25
CA PRO A 96 30.81 99.07 57.82
C PRO A 96 31.20 97.61 57.51
N GLN A 97 31.88 96.89 58.42
CA GLN A 97 32.27 95.49 58.17
C GLN A 97 31.10 94.50 58.34
N GLN A 98 30.16 94.79 59.25
CA GLN A 98 29.00 93.91 59.46
C GLN A 98 27.98 93.98 58.32
N TYR A 99 27.85 95.14 57.65
CA TYR A 99 26.94 95.30 56.51
C TYR A 99 27.43 94.59 55.24
N ALA A 100 28.74 94.55 54.99
CA ALA A 100 29.31 93.86 53.83
C ALA A 100 29.17 92.33 53.92
N ALA A 101 29.35 91.76 55.13
CA ALA A 101 29.18 90.33 55.36
C ALA A 101 27.73 89.85 55.14
N LEU A 102 26.75 90.66 55.54
CA LEU A 102 25.32 90.34 55.41
C LEU A 102 24.86 90.35 53.95
N VAL A 103 25.36 91.28 53.14
CA VAL A 103 25.06 91.33 51.69
C VAL A 103 25.72 90.17 50.93
N ALA A 104 26.92 89.74 51.33
CA ALA A 104 27.57 88.56 50.74
C ALA A 104 26.78 87.27 51.05
N ALA A 105 26.38 87.08 52.31
CA ALA A 105 25.57 85.94 52.73
C ALA A 105 24.22 85.88 52.00
N GLN A 106 23.58 87.04 51.77
CA GLN A 106 22.30 87.09 51.05
C GLN A 106 22.45 86.71 49.56
N LYS A 107 23.57 87.08 48.91
CA LYS A 107 23.84 86.68 47.52
C LYS A 107 24.10 85.18 47.38
N GLU A 108 24.84 84.59 48.32
CA GLU A 108 25.07 83.14 48.32
C GLU A 108 23.78 82.35 48.55
N LEU A 109 22.90 82.85 49.43
CA LEU A 109 21.61 82.20 49.70
C LEU A 109 20.68 82.25 48.48
N VAL A 110 20.68 83.35 47.72
CA VAL A 110 19.93 83.47 46.45
C VAL A 110 20.53 82.57 45.36
N ALA A 111 21.85 82.41 45.31
CA ALA A 111 22.51 81.48 44.39
C ALA A 111 22.15 80.02 44.73
N ALA A 112 22.22 79.65 46.00
CA ALA A 112 21.84 78.32 46.48
C ALA A 112 20.35 78.00 46.21
N GLN A 113 19.45 78.97 46.39
CA GLN A 113 18.03 78.78 46.05
C GLN A 113 17.79 78.56 44.55
N LYS A 114 18.52 79.26 43.69
CA LYS A 114 18.43 79.06 42.24
C LYS A 114 18.97 77.69 41.81
N GLU A 115 20.08 77.24 42.39
CA GLU A 115 20.62 75.91 42.14
C GLU A 115 19.68 74.80 42.63
N LEU A 116 19.04 74.98 43.79
CA LEU A 116 18.08 74.01 44.32
C LEU A 116 16.83 73.90 43.43
N ALA A 117 16.32 75.03 42.93
CA ALA A 117 15.19 75.05 42.00
C ALA A 117 15.56 74.39 40.65
N ALA A 118 16.76 74.66 40.13
CA ALA A 118 17.25 74.03 38.91
C ALA A 118 17.39 72.51 39.08
N ALA A 119 17.96 72.05 40.21
CA ALA A 119 18.09 70.63 40.53
C ALA A 119 16.72 69.93 40.63
N GLN A 120 15.74 70.55 41.30
CA GLN A 120 14.38 69.99 41.42
C GLN A 120 13.67 69.89 40.07
N THR A 121 13.79 70.91 39.22
CA THR A 121 13.20 70.87 37.86
C THR A 121 13.90 69.84 36.96
N GLY A 122 15.21 69.67 37.10
CA GLY A 122 15.98 68.65 36.38
C GLY A 122 15.59 67.23 36.78
N GLU A 123 15.46 66.94 38.08
CA GLU A 123 15.03 65.62 38.57
C GLU A 123 13.58 65.29 38.19
N ALA A 124 12.66 66.26 38.25
CA ALA A 124 11.28 66.05 37.83
C ALA A 124 11.19 65.72 36.33
N ALA A 125 11.89 66.49 35.48
CA ALA A 125 11.92 66.24 34.04
C ALA A 125 12.55 64.88 33.69
N GLN A 126 13.59 64.44 34.42
CA GLN A 126 14.20 63.13 34.22
C GLN A 126 13.27 61.98 34.66
N LYS A 127 12.55 62.13 35.78
CA LYS A 127 11.57 61.13 36.23
C LYS A 127 10.41 60.99 35.25
N ASP A 128 9.89 62.10 34.73
CA ASP A 128 8.79 62.07 33.76
C ASP A 128 9.22 61.45 32.42
N ALA A 129 10.42 61.77 31.93
CA ALA A 129 10.96 61.15 30.72
C ALA A 129 11.24 59.64 30.90
N ALA A 130 11.73 59.23 32.08
CA ALA A 130 11.95 57.83 32.41
C ALA A 130 10.62 57.05 32.55
N ALA A 131 9.58 57.68 33.11
CA ALA A 131 8.25 57.08 33.23
C ALA A 131 7.59 56.89 31.86
N GLN A 132 7.63 57.90 30.98
CA GLN A 132 7.06 57.81 29.63
C GLN A 132 7.78 56.77 28.75
N THR A 133 9.10 56.67 28.86
CA THR A 133 9.87 55.63 28.14
C THR A 133 9.61 54.23 28.69
N GLY A 134 9.45 54.09 30.01
CA GLY A 134 9.03 52.83 30.65
C GLY A 134 7.62 52.39 30.25
N GLU A 135 6.65 53.30 30.21
CA GLU A 135 5.28 53.00 29.75
C GLU A 135 5.24 52.63 28.27
N ALA A 136 5.96 53.36 27.41
CA ALA A 136 6.06 53.04 26.00
C ALA A 136 6.70 51.66 25.77
N ALA A 137 7.74 51.30 26.53
CA ALA A 137 8.38 49.99 26.49
C ALA A 137 7.44 48.87 26.98
N LEU A 138 6.66 49.10 28.03
CA LEU A 138 5.66 48.14 28.52
C LEU A 138 4.53 47.92 27.52
N VAL A 139 4.04 48.98 26.87
CA VAL A 139 3.01 48.88 25.82
C VAL A 139 3.55 48.13 24.60
N ALA A 140 4.80 48.37 24.20
CA ALA A 140 5.45 47.63 23.13
C ALA A 140 5.59 46.14 23.47
N ALA A 141 6.09 45.82 24.68
CA ALA A 141 6.21 44.44 25.16
C ALA A 141 4.84 43.73 25.26
N GLN A 142 3.78 44.41 25.70
CA GLN A 142 2.43 43.85 25.71
C GLN A 142 1.92 43.56 24.29
N LYS A 143 2.17 44.45 23.32
CA LYS A 143 1.78 44.22 21.92
C LYS A 143 2.51 43.03 21.32
N GLU A 144 3.81 42.90 21.58
CA GLU A 144 4.60 41.74 21.14
C GLU A 144 4.10 40.44 21.78
N LEU A 145 3.76 40.45 23.08
CA LEU A 145 3.25 39.29 23.78
C LEU A 145 1.86 38.87 23.25
N VAL A 146 0.99 39.83 22.95
CA VAL A 146 -0.31 39.57 22.29
C VAL A 146 -0.12 39.03 20.87
N ALA A 147 0.85 39.53 20.11
CA ALA A 147 1.18 39.00 18.79
C ALA A 147 1.69 37.55 18.88
N ALA A 148 2.64 37.29 19.78
CA ALA A 148 3.18 35.95 20.02
C ALA A 148 2.09 34.96 20.50
N GLN A 149 1.17 35.39 21.35
CA GLN A 149 0.02 34.55 21.74
C GLN A 149 -0.90 34.23 20.56
N LYS A 150 -1.16 35.18 19.68
CA LYS A 150 -1.98 34.94 18.47
C LYS A 150 -1.30 33.95 17.53
N GLU A 151 0.01 34.08 17.32
CA GLU A 151 0.79 33.13 16.52
C GLU A 151 0.80 31.74 17.14
N LEU A 152 0.95 31.64 18.46
CA LEU A 152 0.93 30.36 19.16
C LEU A 152 -0.44 29.67 19.10
N VAL A 153 -1.53 30.43 19.22
CA VAL A 153 -2.90 29.91 19.03
C VAL A 153 -3.14 29.48 17.57
N ALA A 154 -2.61 30.22 16.60
CA ALA A 154 -2.68 29.83 15.18
C ALA A 154 -1.92 28.54 14.93
N ALA A 155 -0.68 28.43 15.41
CA ALA A 155 0.13 27.23 15.31
C ALA A 155 -0.51 26.02 16.01
N GLN A 156 -1.12 26.20 17.18
CA GLN A 156 -1.87 25.13 17.86
C GLN A 156 -3.09 24.67 17.05
N LYS A 157 -3.82 25.60 16.42
CA LYS A 157 -4.96 25.25 15.55
C LYS A 157 -4.50 24.50 14.30
N GLU A 158 -3.41 24.92 13.68
CA GLU A 158 -2.83 24.22 12.52
C GLU A 158 -2.35 22.82 12.91
N LEU A 159 -1.68 22.68 14.05
CA LEU A 159 -1.21 21.38 14.54
C LEU A 159 -2.38 20.43 14.84
N ALA A 160 -3.46 20.93 15.47
CA ALA A 160 -4.67 20.15 15.73
C ALA A 160 -5.39 19.77 14.42
N ALA A 161 -5.48 20.67 13.45
CA ALA A 161 -6.05 20.40 12.13
C ALA A 161 -5.22 19.37 11.35
N ALA A 162 -3.89 19.46 11.41
CA ALA A 162 -2.99 18.50 10.79
C ALA A 162 -3.13 17.11 11.42
N GLN A 163 -3.13 17.01 12.76
CA GLN A 163 -3.29 15.73 13.47
C GLN A 163 -4.65 15.07 13.19
N THR A 164 -5.73 15.85 13.22
CA THR A 164 -7.08 15.33 12.94
C THR A 164 -7.25 14.92 11.48
N GLY A 165 -6.70 15.71 10.54
CA GLY A 165 -6.69 15.37 9.12
C GLY A 165 -5.89 14.11 8.81
N GLU A 166 -4.68 13.98 9.36
CA GLU A 166 -3.82 12.81 9.14
C GLU A 166 -4.37 11.54 9.80
N ALA A 167 -4.94 11.65 11.00
CA ALA A 167 -5.63 10.54 11.66
C ALA A 167 -6.86 10.08 10.85
N ALA A 168 -7.71 11.01 10.41
CA ALA A 168 -8.88 10.67 9.61
C ALA A 168 -8.50 10.03 8.26
N GLN A 169 -7.43 10.50 7.61
CA GLN A 169 -6.93 9.88 6.38
C GLN A 169 -6.36 8.48 6.61
N LYS A 170 -5.60 8.27 7.70
CA LYS A 170 -5.09 6.94 8.07
C LYS A 170 -6.22 5.97 8.36
N ASP A 171 -7.23 6.38 9.14
CA ASP A 171 -8.38 5.54 9.47
C ASP A 171 -9.19 5.19 8.21
N ALA A 172 -9.44 6.17 7.33
CA ALA A 172 -10.13 5.92 6.07
C ALA A 172 -9.36 4.95 5.16
N ALA A 173 -8.03 5.10 5.06
CA ALA A 173 -7.17 4.19 4.30
C ALA A 173 -7.15 2.78 4.91
N LEU A 174 -7.14 2.66 6.24
CA LEU A 174 -7.16 1.37 6.94
C LEU A 174 -8.50 0.65 6.72
N VAL A 175 -9.63 1.37 6.78
CA VAL A 175 -10.96 0.81 6.48
C VAL A 175 -11.06 0.38 5.02
N ALA A 176 -10.50 1.14 4.07
CA ALA A 176 -10.45 0.75 2.66
C ALA A 176 -9.61 -0.52 2.46
N ALA A 177 -8.42 -0.58 3.05
CA ALA A 177 -7.55 -1.76 2.99
C ALA A 177 -8.20 -3.00 3.63
N GLN A 178 -8.93 -2.85 4.75
CA GLN A 178 -9.69 -3.95 5.36
C GLN A 178 -10.82 -4.45 4.46
N LYS A 179 -11.54 -3.55 3.77
CA LYS A 179 -12.57 -3.93 2.81
C LYS A 179 -11.99 -4.67 1.60
N GLU A 180 -10.86 -4.20 1.07
CA GLU A 180 -10.16 -4.88 -0.02
C GLU A 180 -9.66 -6.26 0.40
N LEU A 181 -9.09 -6.39 1.61
CA LEU A 181 -8.67 -7.68 2.15
C LEU A 181 -9.85 -8.65 2.31
N ALA A 182 -10.97 -8.18 2.85
CA ALA A 182 -12.18 -8.99 2.98
C ALA A 182 -12.72 -9.43 1.60
N ALA A 183 -12.74 -8.52 0.62
CA ALA A 183 -13.14 -8.85 -0.75
C ALA A 183 -12.20 -9.90 -1.37
N ALA A 184 -10.88 -9.75 -1.21
CA ALA A 184 -9.91 -10.72 -1.69
C ALA A 184 -10.09 -12.10 -1.06
N GLN A 185 -10.30 -12.17 0.26
CA GLN A 185 -10.59 -13.43 0.97
C GLN A 185 -11.87 -14.10 0.48
N THR A 186 -12.94 -13.33 0.25
CA THR A 186 -14.18 -13.88 -0.32
C THR A 186 -13.98 -14.37 -1.76
N GLY A 187 -13.16 -13.68 -2.55
CA GLY A 187 -12.79 -14.10 -3.90
C GLY A 187 -11.99 -15.41 -3.90
N GLU A 188 -11.01 -15.56 -3.02
CA GLU A 188 -10.25 -16.80 -2.86
C GLU A 188 -11.13 -17.96 -2.39
N ALA A 189 -12.07 -17.72 -1.46
CA ALA A 189 -13.02 -18.73 -1.03
C ALA A 189 -13.89 -19.22 -2.19
N ALA A 190 -14.46 -18.29 -2.98
CA ALA A 190 -15.25 -18.63 -4.16
C ALA A 190 -14.43 -19.39 -5.22
N GLN A 191 -13.15 -19.06 -5.41
CA GLN A 191 -12.26 -19.81 -6.31
C GLN A 191 -11.98 -21.23 -5.80
N LYS A 192 -11.79 -21.41 -4.49
CA LYS A 192 -11.62 -22.74 -3.89
C LYS A 192 -12.88 -23.58 -4.06
N ASP A 193 -14.06 -23.01 -3.79
CA ASP A 193 -15.33 -23.71 -3.98
C ASP A 193 -15.55 -24.11 -5.44
N ALA A 194 -15.23 -23.22 -6.38
CA ALA A 194 -15.28 -23.52 -7.81
C ALA A 194 -14.29 -24.62 -8.22
N ALA A 195 -13.08 -24.62 -7.65
CA ALA A 195 -12.08 -25.66 -7.90
C ALA A 195 -12.51 -27.02 -7.34
N VAL A 196 -13.16 -27.04 -6.16
CA VAL A 196 -13.72 -28.26 -5.57
C VAL A 196 -14.85 -28.80 -6.45
N ALA A 197 -15.79 -27.96 -6.89
CA ALA A 197 -16.86 -28.37 -7.79
C ALA A 197 -16.32 -28.93 -9.11
N ALA A 198 -15.33 -28.27 -9.72
CA ALA A 198 -14.68 -28.77 -10.94
C ALA A 198 -13.95 -30.11 -10.71
N GLN A 199 -13.38 -30.33 -9.52
CA GLN A 199 -12.76 -31.60 -9.17
C GLN A 199 -13.80 -32.72 -8.98
N GLU A 200 -14.96 -32.43 -8.38
CA GLU A 200 -16.07 -33.36 -8.26
C GLU A 200 -16.61 -33.78 -9.64
N ASP A 201 -16.80 -32.81 -10.54
CA ASP A 201 -17.23 -33.06 -11.92
C ASP A 201 -16.22 -33.94 -12.68
N LEU A 202 -14.92 -33.68 -12.51
CA LEU A 202 -13.87 -34.48 -13.13
C LEU A 202 -13.86 -35.92 -12.60
N VAL A 203 -14.09 -36.12 -11.31
CA VAL A 203 -14.23 -37.46 -10.70
C VAL A 203 -15.48 -38.18 -11.22
N ALA A 204 -16.60 -37.47 -11.40
CA ALA A 204 -17.82 -38.04 -11.99
C ALA A 204 -17.57 -38.49 -13.44
N ALA A 205 -16.96 -37.63 -14.26
CA ALA A 205 -16.61 -37.96 -15.65
C ALA A 205 -15.66 -39.16 -15.75
N GLN A 206 -14.67 -39.28 -14.84
CA GLN A 206 -13.78 -40.44 -14.79
C GLN A 206 -14.54 -41.75 -14.46
N LYS A 207 -15.54 -41.70 -13.57
CA LYS A 207 -16.38 -42.86 -13.26
C LYS A 207 -17.23 -43.28 -14.45
N GLU A 208 -17.83 -42.34 -15.17
CA GLU A 208 -18.61 -42.62 -16.38
C GLU A 208 -17.74 -43.21 -17.50
N LEU A 209 -16.52 -42.69 -17.68
CA LEU A 209 -15.57 -43.23 -18.64
C LEU A 209 -15.18 -44.67 -18.30
N ALA A 210 -14.92 -44.96 -17.02
CA ALA A 210 -14.60 -46.31 -16.55
C ALA A 210 -15.77 -47.29 -16.72
N ALA A 211 -17.01 -46.84 -16.51
CA ALA A 211 -18.21 -47.63 -16.80
C ALA A 211 -18.32 -47.94 -18.30
N SER A 212 -18.17 -46.92 -19.15
CA SER A 212 -18.21 -47.08 -20.61
C SER A 212 -17.13 -48.03 -21.14
N GLN A 213 -15.93 -48.01 -20.55
CA GLN A 213 -14.87 -48.96 -20.91
C GLN A 213 -15.25 -50.42 -20.62
N LYS A 214 -15.89 -50.68 -19.48
CA LYS A 214 -16.38 -52.02 -19.14
C LYS A 214 -17.48 -52.49 -20.09
N ASP A 215 -18.38 -51.59 -20.48
CA ASP A 215 -19.45 -51.92 -21.43
C ASP A 215 -18.88 -52.28 -22.81
N VAL A 216 -17.85 -51.57 -23.27
CA VAL A 216 -17.14 -51.90 -24.51
C VAL A 216 -16.42 -53.25 -24.41
N GLU A 217 -15.79 -53.56 -23.27
CA GLU A 217 -15.14 -54.85 -23.05
C GLU A 217 -16.14 -56.01 -23.07
N LEU A 218 -17.30 -55.83 -22.42
CA LEU A 218 -18.37 -56.83 -22.42
C LEU A 218 -18.91 -57.06 -23.83
N ALA A 219 -19.17 -55.99 -24.59
CA ALA A 219 -19.60 -56.09 -25.98
C ALA A 219 -18.55 -56.79 -26.87
N GLN A 220 -17.25 -56.58 -26.61
CA GLN A 220 -16.18 -57.31 -27.31
C GLN A 220 -16.16 -58.81 -26.96
N MET A 221 -16.42 -59.17 -25.70
CA MET A 221 -16.53 -60.57 -25.31
C MET A 221 -17.73 -61.24 -25.97
N ASP A 222 -18.90 -60.59 -25.96
CA ASP A 222 -20.11 -61.09 -26.62
C ASP A 222 -19.91 -61.27 -28.13
N ALA A 223 -19.26 -60.30 -28.78
CA ALA A 223 -18.91 -60.40 -30.20
C ALA A 223 -17.97 -61.59 -30.48
N LYS A 224 -17.00 -61.87 -29.60
CA LYS A 224 -16.11 -63.04 -29.71
C LYS A 224 -16.87 -64.35 -29.52
N ILE A 225 -17.80 -64.41 -28.56
CA ILE A 225 -18.65 -65.58 -28.33
C ILE A 225 -19.51 -65.85 -29.58
N LEU A 226 -20.16 -64.82 -30.13
CA LEU A 226 -20.95 -64.93 -31.35
C LEU A 226 -20.08 -65.37 -32.55
N ALA A 227 -18.87 -64.83 -32.70
CA ALA A 227 -17.96 -65.24 -33.77
C ALA A 227 -17.54 -66.72 -33.64
N LEU A 228 -17.29 -67.20 -32.42
CA LEU A 228 -16.98 -68.61 -32.15
C LEU A 228 -18.19 -69.52 -32.41
N ASP A 229 -19.40 -69.10 -32.02
CA ASP A 229 -20.64 -69.83 -32.30
C ASP A 229 -20.91 -69.89 -33.81
N MET A 230 -20.78 -68.77 -34.53
CA MET A 230 -20.89 -68.74 -35.99
C MET A 230 -19.84 -69.64 -36.65
N LYS A 231 -18.59 -69.65 -36.17
CA LYS A 231 -17.54 -70.52 -36.69
C LYS A 231 -17.82 -72.00 -36.41
N ALA A 232 -18.43 -72.32 -35.26
CA ALA A 232 -18.85 -73.68 -34.93
C ALA A 232 -20.06 -74.15 -35.77
N ARG A 233 -20.97 -73.23 -36.11
CA ARG A 233 -22.18 -73.49 -36.93
C ARG A 233 -21.94 -73.42 -38.43
N ALA A 234 -20.91 -72.72 -38.90
CA ALA A 234 -20.63 -72.53 -40.33
C ALA A 234 -20.59 -73.86 -41.12
N PRO A 235 -19.96 -74.95 -40.63
CA PRO A 235 -20.01 -76.23 -41.32
C PRO A 235 -21.43 -76.79 -41.43
N SER A 236 -22.26 -76.70 -40.38
CA SER A 236 -23.68 -77.13 -40.45
C SER A 236 -24.41 -76.37 -41.55
N LEU A 237 -24.26 -75.04 -41.59
CA LEU A 237 -24.93 -74.20 -42.59
C LEU A 237 -24.48 -74.53 -44.00
N VAL A 238 -23.18 -74.78 -44.20
CA VAL A 238 -22.64 -75.22 -45.50
C VAL A 238 -23.24 -76.56 -45.91
N TYR A 239 -23.29 -77.54 -45.01
CA TYR A 239 -23.87 -78.84 -45.35
C TYR A 239 -25.38 -78.79 -45.54
N ASP A 240 -26.11 -78.02 -44.74
CA ASP A 240 -27.56 -77.83 -44.90
C ASP A 240 -27.86 -77.13 -46.24
N TYR A 241 -27.01 -76.18 -46.65
CA TYR A 241 -27.08 -75.55 -47.98
C TYR A 241 -26.79 -76.57 -49.10
N LEU A 242 -25.69 -77.30 -49.02
CA LEU A 242 -25.33 -78.33 -50.01
C LEU A 242 -26.41 -79.42 -50.10
N TYR A 243 -27.01 -79.81 -48.97
CA TYR A 243 -28.09 -80.78 -48.93
C TYR A 243 -29.37 -80.24 -49.58
N SER A 244 -29.82 -79.05 -49.18
CA SER A 244 -31.06 -78.43 -49.69
C SER A 244 -31.03 -78.12 -51.19
N HIS A 245 -29.85 -77.87 -51.74
CA HIS A 245 -29.65 -77.61 -53.16
C HIS A 245 -29.36 -78.88 -53.96
N GLY A 246 -29.27 -80.04 -53.29
CA GLY A 246 -28.85 -81.28 -53.93
C GLY A 246 -27.49 -81.07 -54.59
N MET A 247 -26.47 -80.71 -53.83
CA MET A 247 -25.08 -80.66 -54.29
C MET A 247 -24.20 -81.63 -53.50
N LEU A 248 -24.83 -82.47 -52.67
CA LEU A 248 -24.15 -83.46 -51.84
C LEU A 248 -23.83 -84.71 -52.68
N ASN A 249 -22.56 -84.87 -53.06
CA ASN A 249 -22.05 -86.11 -53.64
C ASN A 249 -21.80 -87.18 -52.55
N ALA A 250 -21.40 -88.40 -52.91
CA ALA A 250 -21.11 -89.45 -51.93
C ALA A 250 -20.01 -89.08 -50.93
N CYS A 251 -19.00 -88.29 -51.36
CA CYS A 251 -17.96 -87.75 -50.49
C CYS A 251 -18.54 -86.75 -49.48
N GLY A 252 -19.35 -85.79 -49.95
CA GLY A 252 -20.03 -84.79 -49.14
C GLY A 252 -21.05 -85.40 -48.18
N LEU A 253 -21.74 -86.48 -48.58
CA LEU A 253 -22.61 -87.27 -47.69
C LEU A 253 -21.81 -87.83 -46.52
N PHE A 254 -20.63 -88.38 -46.80
CA PHE A 254 -19.75 -88.93 -45.78
C PHE A 254 -19.26 -87.86 -44.81
N GLU A 255 -18.86 -86.69 -45.32
CA GLU A 255 -18.43 -85.56 -44.50
C GLU A 255 -19.58 -84.95 -43.68
N PHE A 256 -20.76 -84.83 -44.28
CA PHE A 256 -21.98 -84.41 -43.60
C PHE A 256 -22.33 -85.37 -42.47
N ALA A 257 -22.23 -86.68 -42.74
CA ALA A 257 -22.50 -87.69 -41.74
C ALA A 257 -21.47 -87.66 -40.62
N GLU A 258 -20.18 -87.50 -40.92
CA GLU A 258 -19.17 -87.31 -39.89
C GLU A 258 -19.45 -86.09 -39.01
N TYR A 259 -19.91 -84.99 -39.63
CA TYR A 259 -20.27 -83.79 -38.89
C TYR A 259 -21.48 -84.04 -37.99
N ARG A 260 -22.56 -84.67 -38.48
CA ARG A 260 -23.77 -84.94 -37.71
C ARG A 260 -23.58 -85.99 -36.61
N LEU A 261 -22.90 -87.09 -36.92
CA LEU A 261 -22.71 -88.23 -36.01
C LEU A 261 -21.60 -87.98 -34.97
N PHE A 262 -20.54 -87.28 -35.36
CA PHE A 262 -19.37 -87.04 -34.51
C PHE A 262 -19.16 -85.56 -34.21
N ALA A 263 -20.23 -84.75 -34.30
CA ALA A 263 -20.20 -83.34 -33.92
C ALA A 263 -19.49 -83.20 -32.57
N PRO A 264 -18.45 -82.36 -32.47
CA PRO A 264 -17.76 -82.14 -31.22
C PRO A 264 -18.74 -81.54 -30.20
N LEU A 265 -19.10 -82.31 -29.17
CA LEU A 265 -19.77 -81.78 -27.98
C LEU A 265 -18.87 -80.77 -27.21
N THR A 266 -17.57 -80.73 -27.54
CA THR A 266 -16.57 -79.85 -26.93
C THR A 266 -15.53 -79.44 -27.97
N ILE A 267 -14.92 -78.25 -27.81
CA ILE A 267 -13.85 -77.69 -28.65
C ILE A 267 -12.58 -78.57 -28.53
N ARG A 268 -12.59 -79.75 -29.13
CA ARG A 268 -11.42 -80.63 -29.22
C ARG A 268 -10.67 -80.37 -30.53
N PRO A 269 -9.35 -80.61 -30.56
CA PRO A 269 -8.56 -80.52 -31.78
C PRO A 269 -9.13 -81.44 -32.87
N LYS A 270 -8.83 -81.13 -34.13
CA LYS A 270 -9.22 -81.94 -35.30
C LYS A 270 -8.85 -83.40 -35.05
N ARG A 271 -9.86 -84.24 -34.79
CA ARG A 271 -9.67 -85.69 -34.68
C ARG A 271 -9.42 -86.25 -36.06
N ASP A 272 -8.49 -87.19 -36.15
CA ASP A 272 -8.34 -88.00 -37.33
C ASP A 272 -9.62 -88.82 -37.56
N ARG A 273 -9.85 -89.16 -38.82
CA ARG A 273 -11.08 -89.80 -39.27
C ARG A 273 -11.24 -91.19 -38.66
N LEU A 274 -10.14 -91.93 -38.52
CA LEU A 274 -10.14 -93.26 -37.93
C LEU A 274 -10.67 -93.18 -36.49
N SER A 275 -10.15 -92.26 -35.68
CA SER A 275 -10.65 -92.04 -34.31
C SER A 275 -12.13 -91.69 -34.24
N LYS A 276 -12.68 -90.90 -35.19
CA LYS A 276 -14.12 -90.59 -35.21
C LYS A 276 -14.94 -91.87 -35.42
N TRP A 277 -14.58 -92.66 -36.42
CA TRP A 277 -15.30 -93.88 -36.75
C TRP A 277 -15.04 -95.01 -35.73
N GLN A 278 -13.96 -94.98 -34.96
CA GLN A 278 -13.76 -95.89 -33.82
C GLN A 278 -14.82 -95.67 -32.72
N GLU A 279 -15.41 -94.49 -32.60
CA GLU A 279 -16.51 -94.25 -31.63
C GLU A 279 -17.78 -95.02 -31.98
N LEU A 280 -18.00 -95.36 -33.26
CA LEU A 280 -19.06 -96.28 -33.66
C LEU A 280 -18.82 -97.67 -33.09
N ALA A 281 -17.60 -98.20 -33.22
CA ALA A 281 -17.23 -99.49 -32.65
C ALA A 281 -17.28 -99.46 -31.10
N GLY A 282 -17.00 -98.30 -30.50
CA GLY A 282 -17.17 -98.04 -29.07
C GLY A 282 -18.62 -97.90 -28.60
N GLY A 283 -19.62 -98.15 -29.46
CA GLY A 283 -21.04 -98.19 -29.09
C GLY A 283 -21.73 -96.82 -28.99
N ARG A 284 -21.12 -95.74 -29.51
CA ARG A 284 -21.76 -94.40 -29.49
C ARG A 284 -23.03 -94.35 -30.35
N HIS A 285 -23.09 -95.16 -31.41
CA HIS A 285 -24.19 -95.24 -32.37
C HIS A 285 -24.53 -96.71 -32.69
N PRO A 286 -25.14 -97.44 -31.74
CA PRO A 286 -25.33 -98.89 -31.88
C PRO A 286 -26.29 -99.26 -33.01
N ASN A 287 -27.27 -98.41 -33.31
CA ASN A 287 -28.24 -98.62 -34.39
C ASN A 287 -27.57 -98.57 -35.76
N LEU A 288 -26.74 -97.55 -36.01
CA LEU A 288 -25.97 -97.45 -37.25
C LEU A 288 -25.00 -98.62 -37.40
N GLN A 289 -24.30 -98.98 -36.32
CA GLN A 289 -23.40 -100.15 -36.32
C GLN A 289 -24.16 -101.44 -36.69
N ALA A 290 -25.30 -101.70 -36.05
CA ALA A 290 -26.14 -102.86 -36.35
C ALA A 290 -26.67 -102.85 -37.79
N CYS A 291 -27.09 -101.68 -38.29
CA CYS A 291 -27.55 -101.51 -39.67
C CYS A 291 -26.44 -101.83 -40.69
N ILE A 292 -25.22 -101.34 -40.45
CA ILE A 292 -24.05 -101.61 -41.30
C ILE A 292 -23.74 -103.11 -41.35
N LEU A 293 -23.72 -103.78 -40.20
CA LEU A 293 -23.42 -105.22 -40.11
C LEU A 293 -24.53 -106.07 -40.75
N ALA A 294 -25.80 -105.68 -40.60
CA ALA A 294 -26.91 -106.33 -41.27
C ALA A 294 -26.83 -106.17 -42.80
N ALA A 295 -26.42 -105.00 -43.28
CA ALA A 295 -26.30 -104.73 -44.71
C ALA A 295 -25.04 -105.39 -45.34
N ASN A 296 -23.98 -105.56 -44.56
CA ASN A 296 -22.70 -106.18 -44.96
C ASN A 296 -22.27 -107.28 -43.99
N PRO A 297 -22.84 -108.50 -44.10
CA PRO A 297 -22.54 -109.60 -43.17
C PRO A 297 -21.10 -110.08 -43.18
N SER A 298 -20.34 -109.75 -44.22
CA SER A 298 -18.90 -110.05 -44.35
C SER A 298 -18.01 -109.11 -43.52
N TRP A 299 -18.57 -108.04 -42.94
CA TRP A 299 -17.82 -107.05 -42.18
C TRP A 299 -17.87 -107.38 -40.68
N GLU A 300 -16.75 -107.16 -40.00
CA GLU A 300 -16.67 -107.21 -38.53
C GLU A 300 -16.79 -105.81 -37.95
N ALA A 301 -17.33 -105.69 -36.74
CA ALA A 301 -17.51 -104.40 -36.04
C ALA A 301 -16.21 -103.57 -35.99
N ASP A 302 -15.09 -104.22 -35.66
CA ASP A 302 -13.78 -103.58 -35.54
C ASP A 302 -13.18 -103.17 -36.90
N SER A 303 -13.69 -103.73 -37.99
CA SER A 303 -13.26 -103.40 -39.35
C SER A 303 -13.93 -102.15 -39.92
N ILE A 304 -15.10 -101.75 -39.37
CA ILE A 304 -15.91 -100.62 -39.86
C ILE A 304 -15.09 -99.33 -39.94
N PRO A 305 -14.29 -98.92 -38.92
CA PRO A 305 -13.51 -97.67 -38.99
C PRO A 305 -12.48 -97.67 -40.11
N ALA A 306 -11.77 -98.79 -40.31
CA ALA A 306 -10.78 -98.90 -41.38
C ALA A 306 -11.44 -98.87 -42.77
N ARG A 307 -12.57 -99.55 -42.93
CA ARG A 307 -13.36 -99.54 -44.18
C ARG A 307 -13.91 -98.15 -44.49
N ALA A 308 -14.41 -97.44 -43.48
CA ALA A 308 -14.88 -96.06 -43.58
C ALA A 308 -13.77 -95.12 -44.10
N VAL A 309 -12.56 -95.20 -43.52
CA VAL A 309 -11.39 -94.40 -43.96
C VAL A 309 -10.97 -94.76 -45.39
N GLN A 310 -10.91 -96.05 -45.73
CA GLN A 310 -10.58 -96.49 -47.09
C GLN A 310 -11.58 -95.99 -48.12
N LEU A 311 -12.89 -96.10 -47.82
CA LEU A 311 -13.95 -95.62 -48.69
C LEU A 311 -13.86 -94.10 -48.90
N TYR A 312 -13.63 -93.33 -47.84
CA TYR A 312 -13.43 -91.89 -48.00
C TYR A 312 -12.22 -91.57 -48.87
N SER A 313 -11.09 -92.24 -48.66
CA SER A 313 -9.90 -92.04 -49.49
C SER A 313 -10.16 -92.33 -50.98
N LYS A 314 -10.99 -93.35 -51.27
CA LYS A 314 -11.45 -93.63 -52.65
C LYS A 314 -12.34 -92.50 -53.20
N LEU A 315 -13.25 -91.98 -52.39
CA LEU A 315 -14.20 -90.91 -52.74
C LEU A 315 -13.53 -89.54 -52.92
N SER A 316 -12.45 -89.27 -52.18
CA SER A 316 -11.73 -87.98 -52.20
C SER A 316 -10.60 -87.93 -53.24
N ALA A 317 -10.33 -89.02 -53.96
CA ALA A 317 -9.24 -89.08 -54.91
C ALA A 317 -9.45 -88.09 -56.08
N PRO A 318 -8.50 -87.19 -56.37
CA PRO A 318 -8.65 -86.20 -57.44
C PRO A 318 -8.76 -86.88 -58.81
N GLY A 319 -9.55 -86.29 -59.71
CA GLY A 319 -9.67 -86.75 -61.10
C GLY A 319 -10.62 -87.92 -61.35
N ARG A 320 -11.36 -88.40 -60.32
CA ARG A 320 -12.53 -89.24 -60.59
C ARG A 320 -13.68 -88.33 -61.03
N PRO A 321 -14.33 -88.58 -62.18
CA PRO A 321 -15.65 -88.04 -62.42
C PRO A 321 -16.53 -88.62 -61.30
N CYS A 322 -16.89 -87.77 -60.34
CA CYS A 322 -17.87 -88.13 -59.35
C CYS A 322 -19.21 -88.22 -60.12
N ASP A 323 -19.50 -89.37 -60.74
CA ASP A 323 -20.79 -89.67 -61.40
C ASP A 323 -21.94 -89.79 -60.37
N THR A 324 -21.80 -89.12 -59.24
CA THR A 324 -22.87 -88.87 -58.29
C THR A 324 -23.54 -87.59 -58.74
N TRP A 325 -24.47 -87.76 -59.67
CA TRP A 325 -25.40 -86.71 -60.02
C TRP A 325 -26.32 -86.52 -58.82
N THR A 326 -26.61 -85.28 -58.50
CA THR A 326 -27.67 -84.96 -57.55
C THR A 326 -28.90 -84.63 -58.36
N TYR A 327 -29.90 -85.50 -58.30
CA TYR A 327 -31.19 -85.29 -58.94
C TYR A 327 -32.22 -85.13 -57.82
N GLU A 328 -32.99 -84.04 -57.85
CA GLU A 328 -34.13 -83.84 -56.94
C GLU A 328 -33.78 -83.91 -55.44
N ARG A 329 -32.66 -83.31 -55.01
CA ARG A 329 -32.23 -83.27 -53.59
C ARG A 329 -32.00 -84.66 -52.97
N ARG A 330 -31.51 -85.62 -53.77
CA ARG A 330 -31.11 -86.96 -53.31
C ARG A 330 -29.69 -87.28 -53.73
N VAL A 331 -28.97 -88.01 -52.88
CA VAL A 331 -27.64 -88.53 -53.20
C VAL A 331 -27.79 -89.80 -54.02
N LEU A 332 -27.39 -89.78 -55.29
CA LEU A 332 -27.36 -90.98 -56.12
C LEU A 332 -26.06 -91.74 -55.90
N LEU A 333 -26.19 -92.98 -55.46
CA LEU A 333 -25.09 -93.93 -55.32
C LEU A 333 -25.17 -94.91 -56.49
N VAL A 334 -24.15 -94.92 -57.35
CA VAL A 334 -24.15 -95.70 -58.59
C VAL A 334 -23.10 -96.80 -58.52
N GLU A 335 -23.50 -98.02 -58.88
CA GLU A 335 -22.59 -99.17 -58.95
C GLU A 335 -21.57 -99.00 -60.09
N GLY A 336 -20.30 -99.29 -59.80
CA GLY A 336 -19.21 -99.10 -60.74
C GLY A 336 -18.03 -98.41 -60.06
N PRO A 337 -18.06 -97.08 -59.88
CA PRO A 337 -17.07 -96.38 -59.06
C PRO A 337 -17.13 -96.81 -57.58
N LEU A 338 -18.31 -97.27 -57.13
CA LEU A 338 -18.55 -97.84 -55.81
C LEU A 338 -18.85 -99.34 -55.91
N SER A 339 -18.33 -100.12 -54.97
CA SER A 339 -18.74 -101.51 -54.81
C SER A 339 -20.14 -101.58 -54.18
N ARG A 340 -20.82 -102.73 -54.32
CA ARG A 340 -22.13 -102.95 -53.67
C ARG A 340 -22.05 -102.82 -52.15
N GLU A 341 -20.93 -103.24 -51.55
CA GLU A 341 -20.70 -103.11 -50.11
C GLU A 341 -20.57 -101.63 -49.70
N ASP A 342 -19.77 -100.87 -50.45
CA ASP A 342 -19.59 -99.42 -50.23
C ASP A 342 -20.93 -98.67 -50.32
N MET A 343 -21.76 -99.02 -51.32
CA MET A 343 -23.09 -98.42 -51.50
C MET A 343 -24.05 -98.75 -50.34
N ARG A 344 -24.06 -100.00 -49.86
CA ARG A 344 -24.88 -100.40 -48.70
C ARG A 344 -24.44 -99.71 -47.44
N PHE A 345 -23.13 -99.61 -47.21
CA PHE A 345 -22.58 -98.86 -46.09
C PHE A 345 -23.03 -97.39 -46.15
N LEU A 346 -22.86 -96.72 -47.29
CA LEU A 346 -23.28 -95.33 -47.47
C LEU A 346 -24.79 -95.14 -47.32
N LYS A 347 -25.61 -96.12 -47.72
CA LYS A 347 -27.06 -96.11 -47.49
C LYS A 347 -27.40 -96.10 -46.00
N CYS A 348 -26.76 -96.97 -45.20
CA CYS A 348 -26.95 -97.01 -43.75
C CYS A 348 -26.57 -95.67 -43.11
N VAL A 349 -25.42 -95.11 -43.51
CA VAL A 349 -24.95 -93.81 -43.03
C VAL A 349 -25.93 -92.70 -43.41
N ALA A 350 -26.43 -92.69 -44.64
CA ALA A 350 -27.40 -91.71 -45.11
C ALA A 350 -28.73 -91.78 -44.34
N ASP A 351 -29.24 -92.98 -44.07
CA ASP A 351 -30.48 -93.17 -43.33
C ASP A 351 -30.37 -92.66 -41.89
N GLU A 352 -29.24 -92.94 -41.23
CA GLU A 352 -28.96 -92.49 -39.87
C GLU A 352 -28.94 -90.95 -39.76
N VAL A 353 -28.41 -90.26 -40.79
CA VAL A 353 -28.37 -88.79 -40.82
C VAL A 353 -29.54 -88.18 -41.59
N HIS A 354 -30.57 -88.98 -41.87
CA HIS A 354 -31.79 -88.59 -42.59
C HIS A 354 -31.52 -87.92 -43.96
N CYS A 355 -30.44 -88.32 -44.62
CA CYS A 355 -30.12 -87.90 -45.97
C CYS A 355 -30.78 -88.84 -46.98
N ARG A 356 -31.63 -88.28 -47.85
CA ARG A 356 -32.28 -89.07 -48.91
C ARG A 356 -31.22 -89.54 -49.91
N CYS A 357 -31.15 -90.85 -50.13
CA CYS A 357 -30.26 -91.45 -51.12
C CYS A 357 -30.95 -92.56 -51.91
N GLU A 358 -30.50 -92.75 -53.14
CA GLU A 358 -31.03 -93.74 -54.08
C GLU A 358 -29.88 -94.61 -54.59
N LEU A 359 -30.10 -95.92 -54.61
CA LEU A 359 -29.12 -96.92 -55.04
C LEU A 359 -29.43 -97.29 -56.50
N ARG A 360 -28.47 -97.10 -57.39
CA ARG A 360 -28.56 -97.53 -58.79
C ARG A 360 -27.53 -98.60 -59.08
N TYR A 361 -28.02 -99.83 -59.14
CA TYR A 361 -27.23 -100.97 -59.56
C TYR A 361 -27.10 -100.97 -61.08
N LYS A 362 -25.93 -101.39 -61.58
CA LYS A 362 -25.78 -101.64 -63.01
C LYS A 362 -26.69 -102.81 -63.33
N VAL A 363 -27.69 -102.56 -64.18
CA VAL A 363 -28.49 -103.65 -64.74
C VAL A 363 -27.48 -104.55 -65.46
N PRO A 364 -27.34 -105.83 -65.05
CA PRO A 364 -26.47 -106.73 -65.78
C PRO A 364 -26.94 -106.70 -67.24
N PRO A 365 -26.03 -106.56 -68.22
CA PRO A 365 -26.43 -106.58 -69.62
C PRO A 365 -27.33 -107.81 -69.81
N PRO A 366 -28.48 -107.67 -70.49
CA PRO A 366 -29.40 -108.79 -70.67
C PRO A 366 -28.57 -109.97 -71.13
N ALA A 367 -28.64 -111.08 -70.39
CA ALA A 367 -27.84 -112.25 -70.69
C ALA A 367 -28.07 -112.53 -72.17
N ILE A 368 -27.07 -112.27 -73.00
CA ILE A 368 -27.14 -112.59 -74.42
C ILE A 368 -27.19 -114.10 -74.40
N THR A 369 -28.40 -114.65 -74.43
CA THR A 369 -28.62 -116.07 -74.65
C THR A 369 -27.91 -116.35 -75.96
N GLN A 370 -26.74 -116.99 -75.89
CA GLN A 370 -25.93 -117.45 -77.03
C GLN A 370 -26.67 -118.61 -77.75
N GLY A 371 -27.95 -118.43 -78.04
CA GLY A 371 -28.88 -119.44 -78.50
C GLY A 371 -29.67 -119.04 -79.75
N GLU A 372 -29.24 -117.99 -80.47
CA GLU A 372 -29.68 -117.72 -81.84
C GLU A 372 -28.46 -117.49 -82.75
N ARG A 373 -27.56 -118.48 -82.80
CA ARG A 373 -26.90 -118.80 -84.07
C ARG A 373 -27.90 -119.61 -84.89
N LEU A 374 -28.92 -118.94 -85.43
CA LEU A 374 -29.63 -119.49 -86.57
C LEU A 374 -28.70 -119.38 -87.77
N ALA A 375 -28.45 -120.54 -88.35
CA ALA A 375 -27.72 -120.72 -89.58
C ALA A 375 -28.51 -120.08 -90.72
N ASP A 376 -28.00 -118.97 -91.23
CA ASP A 376 -28.16 -118.52 -92.61
C ASP A 376 -26.78 -117.96 -92.96
N GLY A 377 -25.99 -118.57 -93.82
CA GLY A 377 -26.30 -118.82 -95.21
C GLY A 377 -25.17 -118.15 -95.99
N ALA A 378 -24.62 -118.85 -96.97
CA ALA A 378 -23.47 -118.44 -97.75
C ALA A 378 -23.71 -117.12 -98.49
N GLU A 379 -22.65 -116.33 -98.69
CA GLU A 379 -22.16 -115.85 -100.00
C GLU A 379 -21.32 -114.59 -99.84
N GLY A 380 -20.24 -114.50 -100.63
CA GLY A 380 -19.60 -113.23 -100.95
C GLY A 380 -18.20 -113.04 -100.36
N GLN A 381 -17.24 -113.72 -100.95
CA GLN A 381 -15.83 -113.32 -100.95
C GLN A 381 -15.62 -112.26 -102.05
N PRO A 382 -15.16 -111.03 -101.75
CA PRO A 382 -14.50 -110.19 -102.74
C PRO A 382 -12.98 -110.25 -102.56
N PRO A 383 -12.22 -110.04 -103.64
CA PRO A 383 -10.83 -110.43 -103.74
C PRO A 383 -9.88 -109.45 -103.04
N ALA A 384 -8.73 -110.01 -102.70
CA ALA A 384 -7.51 -109.32 -102.31
C ALA A 384 -7.18 -108.15 -103.25
N ALA A 385 -6.97 -106.98 -102.67
CA ALA A 385 -6.11 -105.95 -103.24
C ALA A 385 -4.96 -105.74 -102.25
N ALA A 386 -3.78 -106.13 -102.72
CA ALA A 386 -2.49 -105.85 -102.13
C ALA A 386 -2.18 -104.35 -102.18
N ASP A 387 -1.45 -103.89 -101.16
CA ASP A 387 -0.37 -102.89 -101.19
C ASP A 387 -0.19 -102.45 -99.72
N GLY A 388 0.89 -102.75 -99.01
CA GLY A 388 2.28 -102.66 -99.45
C GLY A 388 2.76 -101.23 -99.19
N ALA A 389 3.29 -100.95 -97.99
CA ALA A 389 4.38 -99.98 -97.78
C ALA A 389 4.80 -99.94 -96.32
N GLU A 390 6.04 -100.37 -96.11
CA GLU A 390 6.90 -100.14 -94.97
C GLU A 390 7.09 -98.63 -94.69
N GLY A 391 7.35 -98.29 -93.43
CA GLY A 391 7.83 -96.97 -93.03
C GLY A 391 8.21 -96.97 -91.56
N GLN A 392 9.52 -96.79 -91.33
CA GLN A 392 10.26 -96.83 -90.07
C GLN A 392 9.77 -95.88 -88.98
#